data_AF-A0A067NGM0-F1
#
_entry.id   AF-A0A067NGM0-F1
#
_cell.length_a   1.000
_cell.length_b   1.000
_cell.length_c   1.000
_cell.angle_alpha   90.00
_cell.angle_beta   90.00
_cell.angle_gamma   90.00
#
_symmetry.space_group_name_H-M   'P 1'
#
loop_
_entity.id
_entity.type
_entity.pdbx_description
1 polymer ?
#
loop_
_entity_poly.entity_id
_entity_poly.type
_entity_poly.pdbx_seq_one_letter_code
_entity_poly.pdbx_strand_id
1 'polypeptide(L)'
;MPVRGHHTAPKFNGKPEGLHRFFSEVEYLAARAQVEGRDLIRATIGYLDDSDWEIWRSSGDAADGDNWDAFKTCIGKLYPGSDNERRWRPSDLSTIAALQSQTPMLTKDDLGVYHRKFLVPANWLLSKNSVSTQDVGRDYLAGFNPITRQKIKDRLAMVHMQHHPDDPYTITEIYTEANFIL
;
A
#
# COMPACT_ATOMS: atom_id res chain seq x y z
N MET A 1 -7.88 -20.95 -14.83
CA MET A 1 -8.54 -20.20 -13.74
C MET A 1 -9.10 -21.18 -12.73
N PRO A 2 -8.84 -21.05 -11.41
CA PRO A 2 -9.45 -21.90 -10.40
C PRO A 2 -10.98 -21.76 -10.36
N VAL A 3 -11.68 -22.79 -9.89
CA VAL A 3 -13.15 -22.75 -9.72
C VAL A 3 -13.50 -21.94 -8.45
N ARG A 4 -14.65 -21.25 -8.44
CA ARG A 4 -15.18 -20.56 -7.26
C ARG A 4 -15.18 -21.50 -6.04
N GLY A 5 -14.70 -21.01 -4.90
CA GLY A 5 -14.61 -21.78 -3.66
C GLY A 5 -13.36 -22.65 -3.53
N HIS A 6 -12.57 -22.82 -4.60
CA HIS A 6 -11.25 -23.44 -4.49
C HIS A 6 -10.32 -22.57 -3.62
N HIS A 7 -9.41 -23.20 -2.86
CA HIS A 7 -8.56 -22.46 -1.91
C HIS A 7 -7.58 -21.48 -2.60
N THR A 8 -7.34 -21.62 -3.90
CA THR A 8 -6.54 -20.70 -4.73
C THR A 8 -7.37 -19.70 -5.53
N ALA A 9 -8.69 -19.74 -5.41
CA ALA A 9 -9.57 -18.78 -6.08
C ALA A 9 -9.41 -17.39 -5.44
N PRO A 10 -9.27 -16.32 -6.24
CA PRO A 10 -9.31 -14.95 -5.73
C PRO A 10 -10.59 -14.70 -4.93
N LYS A 11 -10.47 -13.88 -3.89
CA LYS A 11 -11.61 -13.50 -3.04
C LYS A 11 -11.67 -12.00 -2.94
N PHE A 12 -12.83 -11.44 -3.28
CA PHE A 12 -13.16 -10.06 -3.00
C PHE A 12 -14.03 -10.00 -1.73
N ASN A 13 -13.88 -8.93 -0.95
CA ASN A 13 -14.54 -8.78 0.36
C ASN A 13 -15.52 -7.59 0.39
N GLY A 14 -15.93 -7.10 -0.78
CA GLY A 14 -16.78 -5.91 -0.92
C GLY A 14 -16.11 -4.58 -0.59
N LYS A 15 -14.84 -4.57 -0.15
CA LYS A 15 -14.18 -3.35 0.33
C LYS A 15 -13.35 -2.66 -0.75
N PRO A 16 -13.47 -1.33 -0.92
CA PRO A 16 -12.73 -0.59 -1.94
C PRO A 16 -11.20 -0.79 -1.85
N GLU A 17 -10.64 -0.91 -0.65
CA GLU A 17 -9.19 -1.07 -0.44
C GLU A 17 -8.64 -2.40 -0.98
N GLY A 18 -9.51 -3.42 -1.10
CA GLY A 18 -9.18 -4.74 -1.61
C GLY A 18 -9.31 -4.87 -3.14
N LEU A 19 -10.00 -3.93 -3.80
CA LEU A 19 -10.42 -4.08 -5.20
C LEU A 19 -9.24 -4.21 -6.16
N HIS A 20 -8.23 -3.34 -6.03
CA HIS A 20 -7.03 -3.40 -6.88
C HIS A 20 -6.28 -4.72 -6.69
N ARG A 21 -6.14 -5.18 -5.44
CA ARG A 21 -5.45 -6.44 -5.15
C ARG A 21 -6.18 -7.62 -5.79
N PHE A 22 -7.50 -7.65 -5.67
CA PHE A 22 -8.34 -8.67 -6.28
C PHE A 22 -8.16 -8.70 -7.81
N PHE A 23 -8.20 -7.55 -8.48
CA PHE A 23 -7.94 -7.49 -9.92
C PHE A 23 -6.54 -7.99 -10.29
N SER A 24 -5.50 -7.61 -9.54
CA SER A 24 -4.14 -8.08 -9.81
C SER A 24 -3.99 -9.61 -9.64
N GLU A 25 -4.66 -10.20 -8.65
CA GLU A 25 -4.68 -11.66 -8.47
C GLU A 25 -5.39 -12.36 -9.64
N VAL A 26 -6.50 -11.80 -10.12
CA VAL A 26 -7.24 -12.30 -11.28
C VAL A 26 -6.41 -12.19 -12.56
N GLU A 27 -5.78 -11.05 -12.82
CA GLU A 27 -4.89 -10.81 -13.97
C GLU A 27 -3.72 -11.80 -13.99
N TYR A 28 -3.09 -12.05 -12.83
CA TYR A 28 -2.01 -13.04 -12.72
C TYR A 28 -2.47 -14.46 -13.08
N LEU A 29 -3.62 -14.88 -12.57
CA LEU A 29 -4.18 -16.21 -12.88
C LEU A 29 -4.65 -16.32 -14.33
N ALA A 30 -5.18 -15.23 -14.88
CA ALA A 30 -5.64 -15.12 -16.25
C ALA A 30 -4.46 -15.25 -17.22
N ALA A 31 -3.36 -14.54 -16.99
CA ALA A 31 -2.14 -14.63 -17.78
C ALA A 31 -1.57 -16.06 -17.82
N ARG A 32 -1.56 -16.75 -16.67
CA ARG A 32 -1.11 -18.16 -16.60
C ARG A 32 -2.04 -19.13 -17.31
N ALA A 33 -3.34 -18.83 -17.34
CA ALA A 33 -4.35 -19.66 -17.97
C ALA A 33 -4.63 -19.24 -19.43
N GLN A 34 -3.99 -18.18 -19.93
CA GLN A 34 -4.25 -17.57 -21.23
C GLN A 34 -5.73 -17.22 -21.44
N VAL A 35 -6.37 -16.69 -20.39
CA VAL A 35 -7.78 -16.26 -20.41
C VAL A 35 -7.82 -14.75 -20.56
N GLU A 36 -8.53 -14.25 -21.57
CA GLU A 36 -8.60 -12.82 -21.89
C GLU A 36 -10.04 -12.41 -22.26
N GLY A 37 -10.23 -11.11 -22.47
CA GLY A 37 -11.46 -10.53 -22.98
C GLY A 37 -12.70 -10.87 -22.14
N ARG A 38 -13.76 -11.31 -22.83
CA ARG A 38 -15.05 -11.64 -22.20
C ARG A 38 -14.96 -12.78 -21.19
N ASP A 39 -14.12 -13.79 -21.45
CA ASP A 39 -14.00 -14.94 -20.56
C ASP A 39 -13.30 -14.58 -19.25
N LEU A 40 -12.35 -13.63 -19.31
CA LEU A 40 -11.75 -13.04 -18.13
C LEU A 40 -12.79 -12.31 -17.27
N ILE A 41 -13.62 -11.46 -17.89
CA ILE A 41 -14.67 -10.71 -17.18
C ILE A 41 -15.67 -11.67 -16.51
N ARG A 42 -16.14 -12.69 -17.24
CA ARG A 42 -17.05 -13.71 -16.69
C ARG A 42 -16.43 -14.49 -15.53
N ALA A 43 -15.18 -14.92 -15.68
CA ALA A 43 -14.47 -15.61 -14.61
C ALA A 43 -14.31 -14.72 -13.36
N THR A 44 -14.00 -13.44 -13.57
CA THR A 44 -13.85 -12.45 -12.49
C THR A 44 -15.13 -12.30 -11.69
N ILE A 45 -16.26 -12.06 -12.37
CA ILE A 45 -17.58 -11.93 -11.74
C ILE A 45 -17.92 -13.24 -11.01
N GLY A 46 -17.57 -14.40 -11.57
CA GLY A 46 -17.80 -15.71 -10.96
C GLY A 46 -17.07 -15.97 -9.62
N TYR A 47 -16.05 -15.17 -9.26
CA TYR A 47 -15.38 -15.31 -7.96
C TYR A 47 -16.08 -14.61 -6.80
N LEU A 48 -17.06 -13.75 -7.10
CA LEU A 48 -17.69 -12.90 -6.11
C LEU A 48 -18.68 -13.69 -5.22
N ASP A 49 -19.00 -13.10 -4.07
CA ASP A 49 -20.18 -13.51 -3.30
C ASP A 49 -21.46 -13.06 -4.01
N ASP A 50 -22.61 -13.53 -3.54
CA ASP A 50 -23.87 -13.33 -4.26
C ASP A 50 -24.26 -11.83 -4.31
N SER A 51 -23.89 -11.06 -3.28
CA SER A 51 -24.16 -9.61 -3.21
C SER A 51 -23.33 -8.82 -4.23
N ASP A 52 -22.00 -9.01 -4.21
CA ASP A 52 -21.10 -8.32 -5.14
C ASP A 52 -21.31 -8.82 -6.59
N TRP A 53 -21.69 -10.09 -6.77
CA TRP A 53 -22.01 -10.67 -8.07
C TRP A 53 -23.16 -9.92 -8.76
N GLU A 54 -24.27 -9.67 -8.05
CA GLU A 54 -25.42 -8.95 -8.62
C GLU A 54 -25.04 -7.52 -9.02
N ILE A 55 -24.28 -6.84 -8.16
CA ILE A 55 -23.79 -5.48 -8.42
C ILE A 55 -22.94 -5.46 -9.70
N TRP A 56 -21.94 -6.35 -9.82
CA TRP A 56 -21.03 -6.33 -10.96
C TRP A 56 -21.72 -6.79 -12.24
N ARG A 57 -22.64 -7.76 -12.15
CA ARG A 57 -23.40 -8.23 -13.31
C ARG A 57 -24.34 -7.16 -13.86
N SER A 58 -24.83 -6.26 -13.00
CA SER A 58 -25.70 -5.13 -13.38
C SER A 58 -24.97 -4.00 -14.12
N SER A 59 -23.63 -4.06 -14.25
CA SER A 59 -22.83 -3.04 -14.95
C SER A 59 -23.00 -2.99 -16.49
N GLY A 60 -23.95 -3.76 -17.02
CA GLY A 60 -24.39 -3.69 -18.43
C GLY A 60 -23.27 -4.02 -19.40
N ASP A 61 -23.03 -3.12 -20.37
CA ASP A 61 -22.03 -3.28 -21.43
C ASP A 61 -20.62 -3.62 -20.92
N ALA A 62 -20.27 -3.16 -19.72
CA ALA A 62 -18.99 -3.49 -19.11
C ALA A 62 -18.89 -4.98 -18.74
N ALA A 63 -19.94 -5.57 -18.17
CA ALA A 63 -19.97 -6.98 -17.79
C ALA A 63 -20.12 -7.94 -18.99
N ASP A 64 -20.75 -7.48 -20.07
CA ASP A 64 -21.00 -8.27 -21.29
C ASP A 64 -19.96 -8.03 -22.42
N GLY A 65 -19.10 -7.03 -22.24
CA GLY A 65 -18.03 -6.67 -23.16
C GLY A 65 -16.83 -7.62 -23.12
N ASP A 66 -15.74 -7.17 -23.75
CA ASP A 66 -14.45 -7.86 -23.84
C ASP A 66 -13.26 -6.96 -23.46
N ASN A 67 -13.52 -5.69 -23.11
CA ASN A 67 -12.47 -4.76 -22.72
C ASN A 67 -12.27 -4.78 -21.20
N TRP A 68 -11.18 -5.39 -20.77
CA TRP A 68 -10.83 -5.54 -19.36
C TRP A 68 -10.61 -4.20 -18.63
N ASP A 69 -9.96 -3.23 -19.26
CA ASP A 69 -9.70 -1.93 -18.63
C ASP A 69 -10.98 -1.08 -18.52
N ALA A 70 -11.86 -1.17 -19.52
CA ALA A 70 -13.19 -0.55 -19.44
C ALA A 70 -14.03 -1.18 -18.32
N PHE A 71 -13.96 -2.51 -18.15
CA PHE A 71 -14.60 -3.21 -17.05
C PHE A 71 -14.07 -2.77 -15.68
N LYS A 72 -12.74 -2.80 -15.47
CA LYS A 72 -12.12 -2.31 -14.21
C LYS A 72 -12.51 -0.87 -13.91
N THR A 73 -12.54 0.00 -14.93
CA THR A 73 -12.95 1.41 -14.77
C THR A 73 -14.42 1.53 -14.36
N CYS A 74 -15.31 0.74 -14.97
CA CYS A 74 -16.72 0.72 -14.61
C CYS A 74 -16.93 0.25 -13.17
N ILE A 75 -16.33 -0.89 -12.80
CA ILE A 75 -16.43 -1.44 -11.45
C ILE A 75 -15.79 -0.49 -10.42
N GLY A 76 -14.65 0.14 -10.73
CA GLY A 76 -14.03 1.12 -9.84
C GLY A 76 -14.96 2.28 -9.47
N LYS A 77 -15.84 2.73 -10.39
CA LYS A 77 -16.84 3.78 -10.09
C LYS A 77 -17.92 3.33 -9.10
N LEU A 78 -18.17 2.02 -8.98
CA LEU A 78 -19.13 1.46 -8.03
C LEU A 78 -18.59 1.43 -6.59
N TYR A 79 -17.27 1.54 -6.41
CA TYR A 79 -16.60 1.54 -5.12
C TYR A 79 -15.87 2.87 -4.87
N PRO A 80 -16.58 3.96 -4.50
CA PRO A 80 -15.93 5.20 -4.10
C PRO A 80 -14.84 4.95 -3.05
N GLY A 81 -13.62 5.42 -3.32
CA GLY A 81 -12.43 5.12 -2.50
C GLY A 81 -11.56 3.97 -3.02
N SER A 82 -11.98 3.25 -4.07
CA SER A 82 -11.11 2.30 -4.78
C SER A 82 -10.12 2.99 -5.70
N ASP A 83 -10.43 4.22 -6.13
CA ASP A 83 -9.50 5.04 -6.87
C ASP A 83 -8.30 5.33 -5.99
N ASN A 84 -7.19 4.72 -6.40
CA ASN A 84 -5.93 4.85 -5.70
C ASN A 84 -5.45 6.30 -5.70
N GLU A 85 -5.99 7.21 -6.53
CA GLU A 85 -5.51 8.60 -6.74
C GLU A 85 -5.37 9.46 -5.48
N ARG A 86 -6.19 9.24 -4.45
CA ARG A 86 -6.11 9.96 -3.16
C ARG A 86 -6.10 9.02 -1.97
N ARG A 87 -5.46 7.86 -2.10
CA ARG A 87 -5.40 6.85 -1.02
C ARG A 87 -4.69 7.37 0.23
N TRP A 88 -3.65 8.18 0.06
CA TRP A 88 -2.90 8.78 1.15
C TRP A 88 -2.63 10.25 0.86
N ARG A 89 -2.52 11.04 1.92
CA ARG A 89 -2.09 12.44 1.90
C ARG A 89 -0.72 12.54 2.55
N PRO A 90 0.11 13.54 2.17
CA PRO A 90 1.36 13.82 2.89
C PRO A 90 1.17 13.97 4.42
N SER A 91 0.05 14.55 4.84
CA SER A 91 -0.32 14.68 6.26
C SER A 91 -0.52 13.34 7.00
N ASP A 92 -0.75 12.25 6.28
CA ASP A 92 -0.92 10.94 6.89
C ASP A 92 0.41 10.41 7.42
N LEU A 93 1.54 10.73 6.76
CA LEU A 93 2.88 10.37 7.23
C LEU A 93 3.18 11.03 8.58
N SER A 94 2.96 12.34 8.67
CA SER A 94 3.16 13.08 9.92
C SER A 94 2.20 12.62 11.03
N THR A 95 0.96 12.25 10.69
CA THR A 95 0.00 11.68 11.64
C THR A 95 0.45 10.31 12.17
N ILE A 96 0.89 9.41 11.28
CA ILE A 96 1.42 8.09 11.66
C ILE A 96 2.65 8.25 12.57
N ALA A 97 3.56 9.15 12.20
CA ALA A 97 4.75 9.46 12.99
C ALA A 97 4.39 10.03 14.36
N ALA A 98 3.50 11.01 14.42
CA ALA A 98 3.08 11.63 15.68
C ALA A 98 2.45 10.61 16.63
N LEU A 99 1.55 9.76 16.14
CA LEU A 99 0.93 8.70 16.94
C LEU A 99 1.96 7.69 17.42
N GLN A 100 2.88 7.27 16.55
CA GLN A 100 3.92 6.33 16.95
C GLN A 100 4.87 6.92 18.00
N SER A 101 5.22 8.20 17.89
CA SER A 101 6.17 8.84 18.80
C SER A 101 5.73 8.86 20.27
N GLN A 102 4.43 8.70 20.52
CA GLN A 102 3.83 8.57 21.85
C GLN A 102 4.10 7.20 22.50
N THR A 103 4.42 6.18 21.68
CA THR A 103 4.72 4.82 22.14
C THR A 103 6.18 4.50 21.81
N PRO A 104 7.08 4.48 22.82
CA PRO A 104 8.48 4.12 22.60
C PRO A 104 8.62 2.73 21.96
N MET A 105 9.41 2.63 20.89
CA MET A 105 9.86 1.34 20.38
C MET A 105 11.00 0.86 21.27
N LEU A 106 10.83 -0.30 21.90
CA LEU A 106 11.82 -0.87 22.82
C LEU A 106 12.58 -2.04 22.20
N THR A 107 12.03 -2.62 21.14
CA THR A 107 12.56 -3.80 20.48
C THR A 107 12.66 -3.63 18.97
N LYS A 108 13.44 -4.49 18.33
CA LYS A 108 13.49 -4.61 16.86
C LYS A 108 12.14 -4.99 16.26
N ASP A 109 11.31 -5.72 16.99
CA ASP A 109 9.96 -6.08 16.54
C ASP A 109 9.06 -4.85 16.47
N ASP A 110 9.11 -3.97 17.48
CA ASP A 110 8.39 -2.69 17.48
C ASP A 110 8.81 -1.81 16.28
N LEU A 111 10.12 -1.74 16.04
CA LEU A 111 10.68 -1.04 14.88
C LEU A 111 10.15 -1.64 13.56
N GLY A 112 10.13 -2.96 13.44
CA GLY A 112 9.62 -3.66 12.26
C GLY A 112 8.13 -3.39 12.01
N VAL A 113 7.32 -3.32 13.07
CA VAL A 113 5.89 -2.96 12.98
C VAL A 113 5.73 -1.54 12.46
N TYR A 114 6.43 -0.56 13.05
CA TYR A 114 6.38 0.82 12.61
C TYR A 114 6.86 0.99 11.17
N HIS A 115 8.00 0.38 10.83
CA HIS A 115 8.61 0.47 9.51
C HIS A 115 7.64 0.03 8.41
N ARG A 116 6.99 -1.14 8.57
CA ARG A 116 5.99 -1.63 7.61
C ARG A 116 4.77 -0.71 7.54
N LYS A 117 4.28 -0.22 8.68
CA LYS A 117 3.12 0.69 8.74
C LYS A 117 3.39 2.01 8.03
N PHE A 118 4.60 2.56 8.14
CA PHE A 118 4.98 3.83 7.54
C PHE A 118 5.33 3.69 6.04
N LEU A 119 5.97 2.58 5.64
CA LEU A 119 6.38 2.38 4.24
C LEU A 119 5.21 2.29 3.25
N VAL A 120 4.08 1.72 3.66
CA VAL A 120 2.91 1.58 2.77
C VAL A 120 2.43 2.94 2.24
N PRO A 121 2.09 3.93 3.07
CA PRO A 121 1.74 5.26 2.58
C PRO A 121 2.91 6.00 1.95
N ALA A 122 4.13 5.87 2.50
CA ALA A 122 5.30 6.58 1.98
C ALA A 122 5.64 6.17 0.53
N ASN A 123 5.71 4.87 0.25
CA ASN A 123 6.01 4.36 -1.09
C ASN A 123 4.91 4.74 -2.09
N TRP A 124 3.65 4.74 -1.66
CA TRP A 124 2.54 5.18 -2.50
C TRP A 124 2.69 6.68 -2.85
N LEU A 125 2.94 7.54 -1.87
CA LEU A 125 3.13 8.99 -2.08
C LEU A 125 4.35 9.31 -2.95
N LEU A 126 5.46 8.58 -2.76
CA LEU A 126 6.67 8.70 -3.59
C LEU A 126 6.39 8.29 -5.05
N SER A 127 5.64 7.20 -5.27
CA SER A 127 5.28 6.75 -6.63
C SER A 127 4.41 7.77 -7.39
N LYS A 128 3.68 8.62 -6.65
CA LYS A 128 2.86 9.72 -7.17
C LYS A 128 3.61 11.05 -7.21
N ASN A 129 4.91 11.06 -6.89
CA ASN A 129 5.74 12.27 -6.80
C ASN A 129 5.10 13.38 -5.93
N SER A 130 4.33 12.98 -4.91
CA SER A 130 3.56 13.91 -4.05
C SER A 130 4.35 14.34 -2.81
N VAL A 131 5.49 13.71 -2.55
CA VAL A 131 6.44 13.98 -1.46
C VAL A 131 7.85 13.71 -1.97
N SER A 132 8.85 14.39 -1.40
CA SER A 132 10.25 14.07 -1.65
C SER A 132 10.74 12.94 -0.74
N THR A 133 11.83 12.27 -1.13
CA THR A 133 12.50 11.27 -0.28
C THR A 133 13.00 11.87 1.04
N GLN A 134 13.38 13.14 1.02
CA GLN A 134 13.84 13.89 2.19
C GLN A 134 12.69 14.18 3.18
N ASP A 135 11.54 14.63 2.69
CA ASP A 135 10.35 14.88 3.52
C ASP A 135 9.89 13.59 4.21
N VAL A 136 9.85 12.50 3.45
CA VAL A 136 9.51 11.16 3.94
C VAL A 136 10.48 10.70 5.02
N GLY A 137 11.79 10.92 4.83
CA GLY A 137 12.81 10.60 5.83
C GLY A 137 12.66 11.42 7.11
N ARG A 138 12.37 12.72 7.00
CA ARG A 138 12.10 13.61 8.14
C ARG A 138 10.88 13.12 8.95
N ASP A 139 9.79 12.80 8.27
CA ASP A 139 8.56 12.32 8.91
C ASP A 139 8.78 10.93 9.55
N TYR A 140 9.57 10.06 8.91
CA TYR A 140 9.92 8.75 9.47
C TYR A 140 10.73 8.88 10.76
N LEU A 141 11.75 9.75 10.78
CA LEU A 141 12.52 10.03 11.99
C LEU A 141 11.64 10.63 13.10
N ALA A 142 10.59 11.37 12.73
CA ALA A 142 9.63 11.92 13.68
C ALA A 142 8.74 10.86 14.37
N GLY A 143 8.74 9.62 13.90
CA GLY A 143 8.02 8.52 14.53
C GLY A 143 8.69 7.95 15.78
N PHE A 144 9.99 8.18 15.96
CA PHE A 144 10.71 7.72 17.14
C PHE A 144 10.44 8.65 18.32
N ASN A 145 10.28 8.09 19.53
CA ASN A 145 10.19 8.91 20.74
C ASN A 145 11.46 9.77 20.91
N PRO A 146 11.39 10.93 21.59
CA PRO A 146 12.49 11.91 21.61
C PRO A 146 13.85 11.34 22.02
N ILE A 147 13.88 10.44 23.02
CA ILE A 147 15.11 9.83 23.53
C ILE A 147 15.78 8.95 22.47
N THR A 148 15.04 8.02 21.86
CA THR A 148 15.57 7.12 20.84
C THR A 148 15.90 7.88 19.56
N ARG A 149 15.09 8.88 19.21
CA ARG A 149 15.35 9.77 18.07
C ARG A 149 16.70 10.48 18.20
N GLN A 150 17.03 10.98 19.38
CA GLN A 150 18.32 11.64 19.60
C GLN A 150 19.48 10.66 19.44
N LYS A 151 19.39 9.45 20.03
CA LYS A 151 20.41 8.41 19.87
C LYS A 151 20.63 8.04 18.40
N ILE A 152 19.55 7.94 17.62
CA ILE A 152 19.63 7.68 16.18
C ILE A 152 20.34 8.83 15.46
N LYS A 153 19.99 10.09 15.76
CA LYS A 153 20.65 11.26 15.17
C LYS A 153 22.15 11.32 15.49
N ASP A 154 22.52 11.07 16.75
CA ASP A 154 23.92 11.08 17.17
C ASP A 154 24.72 10.02 16.41
N ARG A 155 24.15 8.82 16.28
CA ARG A 155 24.78 7.73 15.52
C ARG A 155 24.87 8.02 14.03
N LEU A 156 23.81 8.54 13.42
CA LEU A 156 23.80 8.96 12.02
C LEU A 156 24.88 10.00 11.74
N ALA A 157 25.05 10.99 12.62
CA ALA A 157 26.10 12.00 12.49
C ALA A 157 27.52 11.40 12.58
N MET A 158 27.71 10.37 13.41
CA MET A 158 29.00 9.65 13.51
C MET A 158 29.29 8.80 12.27
N VAL A 159 28.29 8.13 11.69
CA VAL A 159 28.45 7.26 10.53
C VAL A 159 28.57 8.06 9.23
N HIS A 160 27.79 9.13 9.11
CA HIS A 160 27.73 9.98 7.93
C HIS A 160 28.40 11.34 8.19
N MET A 161 29.70 11.33 8.52
CA MET A 161 30.44 12.54 8.94
C MET A 161 30.46 13.68 7.90
N GLN A 162 30.27 13.38 6.62
CA GLN A 162 30.23 14.37 5.53
C GLN A 162 28.80 14.84 5.20
N HIS A 163 27.79 14.34 5.90
CA HIS A 163 26.39 14.71 5.69
C HIS A 163 26.11 16.09 6.25
N HIS A 164 25.36 16.90 5.50
CA HIS A 164 25.04 18.25 5.93
C HIS A 164 24.01 18.21 7.08
N PRO A 165 24.19 18.98 8.17
CA PRO A 165 23.28 18.95 9.32
C PRO A 165 21.81 19.27 8.99
N ASP A 166 21.58 20.11 7.98
CA ASP A 166 20.23 20.51 7.55
C ASP A 166 19.58 19.51 6.59
N ASP A 167 20.34 18.56 6.02
CA ASP A 167 19.81 17.59 5.08
C ASP A 167 19.12 16.43 5.81
N PRO A 168 17.85 16.11 5.50
CA PRO A 168 17.20 14.95 6.08
C PRO A 168 17.86 13.64 5.66
N TYR A 169 17.96 12.71 6.61
CA TYR A 169 18.38 11.33 6.34
C TYR A 169 17.27 10.54 5.65
N THR A 170 17.65 9.58 4.83
CA THR A 170 16.71 8.66 4.17
C THR A 170 16.14 7.64 5.15
N ILE A 171 14.98 7.05 4.83
CA ILE A 171 14.39 5.96 5.64
C ILE A 171 15.40 4.83 5.83
N THR A 172 16.16 4.47 4.79
CA THR A 172 17.10 3.35 4.80
C THR A 172 18.21 3.57 5.82
N GLU A 173 18.80 4.77 5.85
CA GLU A 173 19.84 5.15 6.82
C GLU A 173 19.25 5.14 8.23
N ILE A 174 18.11 5.79 8.44
CA ILE A 174 17.44 5.86 9.75
C ILE A 174 17.10 4.46 10.26
N TYR A 175 16.54 3.60 9.42
CA TYR A 175 16.15 2.23 9.80
C TYR A 175 17.36 1.37 10.18
N THR A 176 18.46 1.51 9.43
CA THR A 176 19.72 0.78 9.71
C THR A 176 20.26 1.15 11.09
N GLU A 177 20.34 2.45 11.40
CA GLU A 177 20.84 2.90 12.70
C GLU A 177 19.88 2.63 13.85
N ALA A 178 18.56 2.72 13.61
CA ALA A 178 17.57 2.33 14.60
C ALA A 178 17.65 0.84 14.97
N ASN A 179 17.87 -0.04 13.99
CA ASN A 179 18.04 -1.48 14.20
C ASN A 179 19.36 -1.83 14.93
N PHE A 180 20.36 -0.95 14.87
CA PHE A 180 21.55 -1.11 15.70
C PHE A 180 21.28 -0.74 17.17
N ILE A 181 20.48 0.29 17.41
CA ILE A 181 20.23 0.85 18.75
C ILE A 181 19.25 0.01 19.57
N LEU A 182 18.23 -0.55 18.92
CA LEU A 182 17.18 -1.40 19.51
C LEU A 182 17.58 -2.88 19.53
#